data_AF-A0A416W3F9-F1
#
_entry.id   AF-A0A416W3F9-F1
#
_cell.length_a   1.000
_cell.length_b   1.000
_cell.length_c   1.000
_cell.angle_alpha   90.00
_cell.angle_beta   90.00
_cell.angle_gamma   90.00
#
_symmetry.space_group_name_H-M   'P 1'
#
loop_
_entity.id
_entity.type
_entity.pdbx_description
1 polymer ?
#
loop_
_entity_poly.entity_id
_entity_poly.type
_entity_poly.pdbx_seq_one_letter_code
_entity_poly.pdbx_strand_id
1 'polypeptide(L)'
;MNLKGFLMALTMFASTLSFAAVSVQEVGGWFESGYATFTKDGSKSYNVYYKSVDSGEYLRVDGPLVRDYGTYARVDMLGIKAGDYKFKIVPVAEDGTEKVNEAVETNVFTAKAHDRGGFAHLNYTKGIGAYNDNGTLKAGAKVVYVTAENAKTVTCEVDGKTFTGLQGIMDGRNGKYGTTPVAVRIIGMIKITDTDELGSSSEGLQIKGQKSYTEMNVTFEGVGNDAVIHGFGILMRNCTSVELRNFAVMNCKDDCVSLDTDNSHCWIHNIDFFYGNDKGGDQAKGDGSLDVKGDSQYITFSYNHFWDSGKSSLCGMKSESGPNYMTYHHNWFDHSDSRHPRVRTMSVHVYNNYFDGNAKYGVGATTGSSVFVESNYYRNTNKPMMISMQGTDIAADPKGKGTFSGENGGMIKAYGNVFKECTGLRYVTYQNAQVEFDAYEVTDRNEKVPATVKAKLGGSTYDNFDTNASLMYSYTPDAADDVPGVVTGQYGAGRMQHGDFEFAFNNATDDSSYDINTGLKTKMLNYKSSFVGIIGDDTVVVPTGITAPVYNEVQADGPIYDLSGRVVRNPQRGIYIQNGKKFIIQ
;
A
#
# COMPACT_ATOMS: atom_id res chain seq x y z
N MET A 1 -14.71 77.82 35.50
CA MET A 1 -15.54 76.74 36.08
C MET A 1 -16.53 76.25 35.04
N ASN A 2 -16.31 75.07 34.48
CA ASN A 2 -17.30 74.01 34.21
C ASN A 2 -16.73 73.03 33.19
N LEU A 3 -16.17 71.94 33.71
CA LEU A 3 -15.83 70.74 32.97
C LEU A 3 -17.11 69.88 32.91
N LYS A 4 -17.65 69.60 31.72
CA LYS A 4 -18.64 68.54 31.52
C LYS A 4 -18.04 67.51 30.58
N GLY A 5 -17.77 66.32 31.12
CA GLY A 5 -17.29 65.17 30.39
C GLY A 5 -18.39 64.57 29.51
N PHE A 6 -17.97 64.03 28.36
CA PHE A 6 -18.78 63.19 27.49
C PHE A 6 -18.16 61.80 27.52
N LEU A 7 -18.83 60.85 28.18
CA LEU A 7 -18.44 59.44 28.23
C LEU A 7 -19.20 58.71 27.11
N MET A 8 -18.49 58.26 26.09
CA MET A 8 -19.03 57.50 24.98
C MET A 8 -19.06 56.02 25.38
N ALA A 9 -20.26 55.46 25.61
CA ALA A 9 -20.43 54.06 25.95
C ALA A 9 -20.29 53.19 24.69
N LEU A 10 -19.16 52.46 24.60
CA LEU A 10 -18.94 51.44 23.57
C LEU A 10 -19.62 50.14 24.01
N THR A 11 -20.73 49.79 23.38
CA THR A 11 -21.44 48.52 23.63
C THR A 11 -20.74 47.40 22.87
N MET A 12 -19.96 46.57 23.56
CA MET A 12 -19.45 45.32 23.00
C MET A 12 -20.60 44.31 22.89
N PHE A 13 -21.02 44.00 21.66
CA PHE A 13 -21.80 42.79 21.39
C PHE A 13 -20.86 41.58 21.46
N ALA A 14 -20.89 40.85 22.56
CA ALA A 14 -20.33 39.51 22.62
C ALA A 14 -21.28 38.58 21.83
N SER A 15 -20.93 38.26 20.59
CA SER A 15 -21.60 37.20 19.84
C SER A 15 -21.29 35.87 20.51
N THR A 16 -22.24 35.32 21.26
CA THR A 16 -22.15 33.95 21.75
C THR A 16 -22.30 33.02 20.54
N LEU A 17 -21.18 32.43 20.11
CA LEU A 17 -21.17 31.34 19.14
C LEU A 17 -21.88 30.14 19.79
N SER A 18 -23.11 29.86 19.34
CA SER A 18 -23.82 28.64 19.68
C SER A 18 -23.24 27.51 18.83
N PHE A 19 -22.52 26.57 19.43
CA PHE A 19 -22.11 25.36 18.74
C PHE A 19 -23.28 24.36 18.65
N ALA A 20 -23.40 23.66 17.52
CA ALA A 20 -24.38 22.60 17.35
C ALA A 20 -23.95 21.34 18.11
N ALA A 21 -24.90 20.53 18.56
CA ALA A 21 -24.57 19.23 19.17
C ALA A 21 -23.78 18.34 18.19
N VAL A 22 -23.01 17.38 18.74
CA VAL A 22 -22.34 16.37 17.92
C VAL A 22 -23.38 15.56 17.14
N SER A 23 -23.09 15.34 15.87
CA SER A 23 -23.92 14.55 14.96
C SER A 23 -23.03 13.90 13.89
N VAL A 24 -23.30 12.62 13.59
CA VAL A 24 -22.57 11.88 12.56
C VAL A 24 -23.00 12.40 11.19
N GLN A 25 -22.02 12.75 10.36
CA GLN A 25 -22.21 13.21 9.00
C GLN A 25 -22.02 12.07 7.99
N GLU A 26 -20.97 11.28 8.16
CA GLU A 26 -20.65 10.12 7.33
C GLU A 26 -20.09 8.99 8.19
N VAL A 27 -20.33 7.75 7.78
CA VAL A 27 -19.69 6.56 8.35
C VAL A 27 -19.50 5.52 7.25
N GLY A 28 -18.34 4.87 7.23
CA GLY A 28 -18.02 3.86 6.23
C GLY A 28 -16.90 2.94 6.64
N GLY A 29 -16.83 1.79 5.98
CA GLY A 29 -15.75 0.82 6.15
C GLY A 29 -14.84 0.75 4.93
N TRP A 30 -13.61 0.36 5.17
CA TRP A 30 -12.57 0.13 4.17
C TRP A 30 -11.89 -1.21 4.43
N PHE A 31 -10.78 -1.47 3.75
CA PHE A 31 -9.95 -2.62 4.06
C PHE A 31 -9.32 -2.48 5.46
N GLU A 32 -9.68 -3.42 6.34
CA GLU A 32 -9.14 -3.60 7.70
C GLU A 32 -9.18 -2.30 8.53
N SER A 33 -10.18 -1.47 8.22
CA SER A 33 -10.35 -0.14 8.77
C SER A 33 -11.78 0.38 8.56
N GLY A 34 -12.11 1.46 9.26
CA GLY A 34 -13.34 2.21 9.04
C GLY A 34 -13.21 3.64 9.54
N TYR A 35 -14.15 4.49 9.17
CA TYR A 35 -14.12 5.91 9.50
C TYR A 35 -15.50 6.47 9.81
N ALA A 36 -15.53 7.61 10.48
CA ALA A 36 -16.70 8.44 10.60
C ALA A 36 -16.31 9.92 10.58
N THR A 37 -17.18 10.77 10.03
CA THR A 37 -17.10 12.23 10.15
C THR A 37 -18.26 12.75 10.98
N PHE A 38 -18.05 13.84 11.73
CA PHE A 38 -19.05 14.37 12.64
C PHE A 38 -18.90 15.88 12.90
N THR A 39 -20.01 16.52 13.29
CA THR A 39 -20.01 17.91 13.74
C THR A 39 -19.33 18.05 15.10
N LYS A 40 -18.60 19.15 15.29
CA LYS A 40 -17.99 19.52 16.57
C LYS A 40 -18.94 20.41 17.37
N ASP A 41 -19.00 20.21 18.68
CA ASP A 41 -19.84 21.00 19.62
C ASP A 41 -19.05 22.03 20.43
N GLY A 42 -17.78 22.25 20.09
CA GLY A 42 -16.87 23.12 20.83
C GLY A 42 -16.25 22.46 22.06
N SER A 43 -16.48 21.15 22.28
CA SER A 43 -15.76 20.38 23.30
C SER A 43 -14.25 20.38 23.07
N LYS A 44 -13.50 20.25 24.17
CA LYS A 44 -12.03 20.28 24.20
C LYS A 44 -11.42 19.16 23.36
N SER A 45 -11.98 17.95 23.49
CA SER A 45 -11.58 16.77 22.74
C SER A 45 -12.76 15.80 22.57
N TYR A 46 -12.54 14.72 21.84
CA TYR A 46 -13.52 13.66 21.63
C TYR A 46 -12.89 12.30 21.86
N ASN A 47 -13.52 11.49 22.71
CA ASN A 47 -13.18 10.09 22.85
C ASN A 47 -14.08 9.27 21.93
N VAL A 48 -13.46 8.54 21.02
CA VAL A 48 -14.20 7.65 20.12
C VAL A 48 -13.94 6.23 20.52
N TYR A 49 -15.02 5.45 20.56
CA TYR A 49 -15.01 4.03 20.79
C TYR A 49 -15.55 3.30 19.57
N TYR A 50 -15.16 2.05 19.40
CA TYR A 50 -15.72 1.15 18.40
C TYR A 50 -16.09 -0.18 19.02
N LYS A 51 -17.05 -0.89 18.43
CA LYS A 51 -17.33 -2.29 18.76
C LYS A 51 -17.59 -3.10 17.50
N SER A 52 -17.16 -4.36 17.50
CA SER A 52 -17.69 -5.33 16.57
C SER A 52 -19.14 -5.64 16.95
N VAL A 53 -20.02 -5.77 15.95
CA VAL A 53 -21.42 -6.15 16.16
C VAL A 53 -21.53 -7.55 16.78
N ASP A 54 -20.53 -8.42 16.57
CA ASP A 54 -20.54 -9.81 17.02
C ASP A 54 -20.02 -10.01 18.46
N SER A 55 -19.15 -9.12 18.97
CA SER A 55 -18.51 -9.27 20.29
C SER A 55 -18.98 -8.28 21.36
N GLY A 56 -19.66 -7.20 20.98
CA GLY A 56 -20.40 -6.29 21.88
C GLY A 56 -19.58 -5.29 22.74
N GLU A 57 -18.29 -5.52 22.98
CA GLU A 57 -17.44 -4.65 23.81
C GLU A 57 -16.92 -3.42 23.03
N TYR A 58 -16.98 -2.24 23.67
CA TYR A 58 -16.42 -1.01 23.14
C TYR A 58 -14.94 -0.88 23.48
N LEU A 59 -14.11 -0.77 22.44
CA LEU A 59 -12.69 -0.44 22.53
C LEU A 59 -12.47 1.02 22.16
N ARG A 60 -11.55 1.70 22.85
CA ARG A 60 -11.22 3.09 22.55
C ARG A 60 -10.33 3.16 21.31
N VAL A 61 -10.61 4.10 20.41
CA VAL A 61 -9.75 4.47 19.28
C VAL A 61 -8.61 5.34 19.81
N ASP A 62 -7.41 5.20 19.24
CA ASP A 62 -6.26 6.01 19.63
C ASP A 62 -6.51 7.50 19.37
N GLY A 63 -6.15 8.35 20.34
CA GLY A 63 -6.33 9.80 20.26
C GLY A 63 -5.87 10.43 18.95
N PRO A 64 -4.66 10.11 18.44
CA PRO A 64 -4.16 10.66 17.17
C PRO A 64 -5.00 10.35 15.93
N LEU A 65 -5.90 9.36 16.00
CA LEU A 65 -6.80 9.02 14.91
C LEU A 65 -8.11 9.82 14.92
N VAL A 66 -8.36 10.63 15.95
CA VAL A 66 -9.48 11.57 16.04
C VAL A 66 -8.97 12.97 15.72
N ARG A 67 -9.37 13.49 14.56
CA ARG A 67 -8.70 14.58 13.85
C ARG A 67 -9.67 15.69 13.47
N ASP A 68 -9.18 16.92 13.49
CA ASP A 68 -9.90 18.12 13.07
C ASP A 68 -9.61 18.44 11.61
N TYR A 69 -10.66 18.79 10.86
CA TYR A 69 -10.64 19.25 9.47
C TYR A 69 -11.28 20.64 9.33
N GLY A 70 -11.31 21.41 10.43
CA GLY A 70 -11.84 22.76 10.53
C GLY A 70 -13.36 22.76 10.70
N THR A 71 -14.10 22.36 9.67
CA THR A 71 -15.58 22.40 9.66
C THR A 71 -16.22 21.14 10.23
N TYR A 72 -15.48 20.04 10.29
CA TYR A 72 -15.90 18.76 10.84
C TYR A 72 -14.73 18.07 11.55
N ALA A 73 -15.03 17.04 12.31
CA ALA A 73 -14.07 16.11 12.87
C ALA A 73 -14.16 14.77 12.15
N ARG A 74 -13.04 14.05 12.06
CA ARG A 74 -12.96 12.72 11.48
C ARG A 74 -12.27 11.77 12.44
N VAL A 75 -12.75 10.54 12.50
CA VAL A 75 -12.08 9.42 13.14
C VAL A 75 -11.82 8.33 12.12
N ASP A 76 -10.64 7.72 12.20
CA ASP A 76 -10.32 6.49 11.48
C ASP A 76 -9.90 5.42 12.48
N MET A 77 -10.31 4.19 12.22
CA MET A 77 -9.89 3.02 12.97
C MET A 77 -9.14 2.11 12.03
N LEU A 78 -7.94 1.70 12.42
CA LEU A 78 -7.01 0.92 11.60
C LEU A 78 -6.58 -0.32 12.35
N GLY A 79 -6.39 -1.43 11.64
CA GLY A 79 -5.86 -2.66 12.22
C GLY A 79 -6.93 -3.57 12.83
N ILE A 80 -8.10 -3.62 12.20
CA ILE A 80 -9.23 -4.45 12.62
C ILE A 80 -9.43 -5.62 11.66
N LYS A 81 -10.13 -6.66 12.14
CA LYS A 81 -10.57 -7.76 11.27
C LYS A 81 -11.66 -7.28 10.32
N ALA A 82 -11.83 -7.99 9.21
CA ALA A 82 -13.03 -7.86 8.40
C ALA A 82 -14.28 -8.21 9.25
N GLY A 83 -15.35 -7.46 9.08
CA GLY A 83 -16.59 -7.62 9.84
C GLY A 83 -17.38 -6.32 9.98
N ASP A 84 -18.46 -6.39 10.74
CA ASP A 84 -19.37 -5.27 10.96
C ASP A 84 -19.11 -4.56 12.29
N TYR A 85 -19.13 -3.23 12.24
CA TYR A 85 -18.71 -2.37 13.35
C TYR A 85 -19.63 -1.15 13.52
N LYS A 86 -19.55 -0.54 14.70
CA LYS A 86 -20.13 0.79 15.00
C LYS A 86 -19.14 1.63 15.78
N PHE A 87 -19.18 2.94 15.58
CA PHE A 87 -18.52 3.91 16.46
C PHE A 87 -19.49 4.46 17.51
N LYS A 88 -18.92 4.91 18.63
CA LYS A 88 -19.57 5.75 19.64
C LYS A 88 -18.64 6.93 19.91
N ILE A 89 -19.09 8.13 19.59
CA ILE A 89 -18.35 9.38 19.72
C ILE A 89 -18.83 10.07 21.00
N VAL A 90 -17.90 10.40 21.90
CA VAL A 90 -18.19 10.98 23.21
C VAL A 90 -17.44 12.31 23.35
N PRO A 91 -18.13 13.46 23.43
CA PRO A 91 -17.48 14.75 23.67
C PRO A 91 -16.85 14.79 25.06
N VAL A 92 -15.73 15.50 25.20
CA VAL A 92 -14.99 15.63 26.46
C VAL A 92 -14.99 17.10 26.92
N ALA A 93 -15.42 17.33 28.16
CA ALA A 93 -15.47 18.65 28.77
C ALA A 93 -14.05 19.20 29.04
N GLU A 94 -13.96 20.50 29.36
CA GLU A 94 -12.69 21.18 29.66
C GLU A 94 -11.88 20.52 30.78
N ASP A 95 -12.58 19.99 31.79
CA ASP A 95 -12.02 19.28 32.94
C ASP A 95 -11.57 17.83 32.62
N GLY A 96 -11.76 17.37 31.37
CA GLY A 96 -11.42 16.01 30.92
C GLY A 96 -12.52 14.98 31.13
N THR A 97 -13.68 15.36 31.64
CA THR A 97 -14.79 14.42 31.87
C THR A 97 -15.55 14.13 30.57
N GLU A 98 -15.86 12.86 30.31
CA GLU A 98 -16.73 12.46 29.20
C GLU A 98 -18.18 12.90 29.41
N LYS A 99 -18.75 13.58 28.41
CA LYS A 99 -20.17 13.93 28.36
C LYS A 99 -20.97 12.75 27.81
N VAL A 100 -21.04 11.65 28.55
CA VAL A 100 -21.66 10.39 28.10
C VAL A 100 -23.12 10.51 27.63
N ASN A 101 -23.87 11.47 28.18
CA ASN A 101 -25.27 11.74 27.79
C ASN A 101 -25.37 12.48 26.44
N GLU A 102 -24.27 13.00 25.92
CA GLU A 102 -24.15 13.67 24.63
C GLU A 102 -23.46 12.77 23.59
N ALA A 103 -23.22 11.49 23.93
CA ALA A 103 -22.60 10.54 23.03
C ALA A 103 -23.50 10.20 21.83
N VAL A 104 -22.89 10.02 20.67
CA VAL A 104 -23.58 9.63 19.44
C VAL A 104 -23.01 8.31 18.91
N GLU A 105 -23.88 7.35 18.61
CA GLU A 105 -23.50 6.12 17.91
C GLU A 105 -23.74 6.24 16.40
N THR A 106 -22.86 5.65 15.61
CA THR A 106 -23.04 5.59 14.15
C THR A 106 -23.98 4.45 13.76
N ASN A 107 -24.43 4.49 12.50
CA ASN A 107 -24.92 3.29 11.83
C ASN A 107 -23.81 2.23 11.72
N VAL A 108 -24.20 0.98 11.41
CA VAL A 108 -23.26 -0.11 11.15
C VAL A 108 -22.50 0.18 9.85
N PHE A 109 -21.21 -0.14 9.83
CA PHE A 109 -20.38 -0.18 8.64
C PHE A 109 -19.59 -1.49 8.58
N THR A 110 -19.17 -1.89 7.38
CA THR A 110 -18.48 -3.15 7.13
C THR A 110 -17.03 -2.90 6.72
N ALA A 111 -16.07 -3.42 7.49
CA ALA A 111 -14.68 -3.49 7.12
C ALA A 111 -14.41 -4.75 6.28
N LYS A 112 -13.63 -4.63 5.21
CA LYS A 112 -13.24 -5.75 4.33
C LYS A 112 -11.84 -6.25 4.66
N ALA A 113 -11.49 -7.47 4.28
CA ALA A 113 -10.10 -7.91 4.33
C ALA A 113 -9.36 -7.35 3.11
N HIS A 114 -8.08 -7.01 3.25
CA HIS A 114 -7.25 -6.77 2.07
C HIS A 114 -7.08 -8.06 1.25
N ASP A 115 -7.04 -7.91 -0.07
CA ASP A 115 -6.71 -8.98 -1.01
C ASP A 115 -5.21 -9.28 -0.95
N ARG A 116 -4.85 -10.46 -0.42
CA ARG A 116 -3.46 -10.92 -0.24
C ARG A 116 -2.99 -11.81 -1.40
N GLY A 117 -3.65 -11.75 -2.57
CA GLY A 117 -3.31 -12.52 -3.76
C GLY A 117 -2.01 -12.05 -4.42
N GLY A 118 -0.87 -12.62 -4.04
CA GLY A 118 0.40 -12.26 -4.67
C GLY A 118 1.61 -12.98 -4.09
N PHE A 119 2.76 -12.87 -4.77
CA PHE A 119 3.99 -13.55 -4.36
C PHE A 119 4.51 -13.11 -3.00
N ALA A 120 4.22 -11.89 -2.54
CA ALA A 120 4.62 -11.44 -1.20
C ALA A 120 4.08 -12.34 -0.08
N HIS A 121 2.92 -12.98 -0.30
CA HIS A 121 2.25 -13.85 0.68
C HIS A 121 2.50 -15.35 0.43
N LEU A 122 3.17 -15.71 -0.67
CA LEU A 122 3.46 -17.12 -0.96
C LEU A 122 4.31 -17.74 0.15
N ASN A 123 3.78 -18.78 0.80
CA ASN A 123 4.42 -19.44 1.94
C ASN A 123 4.83 -18.50 3.08
N TYR A 124 4.16 -17.35 3.20
CA TYR A 124 4.46 -16.32 4.18
C TYR A 124 3.20 -15.96 4.98
N THR A 125 2.92 -16.75 6.03
CA THR A 125 1.66 -16.68 6.79
C THR A 125 1.76 -15.92 8.11
N LYS A 126 2.93 -15.35 8.40
CA LYS A 126 3.14 -14.55 9.62
C LYS A 126 2.64 -13.11 9.50
N GLY A 127 2.03 -12.75 8.36
CA GLY A 127 1.69 -11.39 7.99
C GLY A 127 2.90 -10.52 7.63
N ILE A 128 2.76 -9.68 6.61
CA ILE A 128 3.79 -8.75 6.16
C ILE A 128 3.78 -7.51 7.06
N GLY A 129 4.97 -6.98 7.39
CA GLY A 129 5.09 -5.74 8.14
C GLY A 129 4.67 -5.90 9.60
N ALA A 130 3.87 -4.96 10.10
CA ALA A 130 3.40 -4.90 11.48
C ALA A 130 2.08 -5.64 11.75
N TYR A 131 1.44 -6.17 10.71
CA TYR A 131 0.09 -6.73 10.76
C TYR A 131 0.08 -8.24 10.53
N ASN A 132 -0.89 -8.94 11.12
CA ASN A 132 -1.21 -10.32 10.79
C ASN A 132 -2.05 -10.38 9.50
N ASP A 133 -2.19 -11.57 8.91
CA ASP A 133 -3.00 -11.77 7.70
C ASP A 133 -4.52 -11.58 7.88
N ASN A 134 -4.98 -11.36 9.11
CA ASN A 134 -6.37 -11.00 9.41
C ASN A 134 -6.58 -9.49 9.60
N GLY A 135 -5.53 -8.69 9.38
CA GLY A 135 -5.54 -7.24 9.49
C GLY A 135 -5.28 -6.67 10.88
N THR A 136 -5.16 -7.48 11.93
CA THR A 136 -4.84 -6.96 13.26
C THR A 136 -3.35 -6.76 13.44
N LEU A 137 -2.96 -5.80 14.28
CA LEU A 137 -1.55 -5.63 14.67
C LEU A 137 -0.99 -6.93 15.28
N LYS A 138 0.28 -7.20 15.00
CA LYS A 138 1.03 -8.28 15.65
C LYS A 138 1.18 -7.99 17.15
N ALA A 139 1.27 -9.04 17.95
CA ALA A 139 1.48 -8.90 19.39
C ALA A 139 2.75 -8.09 19.69
N GLY A 140 2.63 -7.09 20.56
CA GLY A 140 3.74 -6.22 20.94
C GLY A 140 4.18 -5.22 19.86
N ALA A 141 3.43 -5.09 18.76
CA ALA A 141 3.71 -4.09 17.74
C ALA A 141 3.71 -2.67 18.34
N LYS A 142 4.66 -1.84 17.90
CA LYS A 142 4.71 -0.41 18.23
C LYS A 142 3.99 0.36 17.14
N VAL A 143 3.17 1.34 17.54
CA VAL A 143 2.49 2.24 16.61
C VAL A 143 3.08 3.64 16.80
N VAL A 144 3.51 4.25 15.71
CA VAL A 144 4.10 5.59 15.69
C VAL A 144 3.25 6.49 14.81
N TYR A 145 2.67 7.53 15.40
CA TYR A 145 1.85 8.52 14.71
C TYR A 145 2.71 9.70 14.24
N VAL A 146 2.79 9.91 12.93
CA VAL A 146 3.68 10.92 12.32
C VAL A 146 2.86 11.98 11.60
N THR A 147 3.08 13.23 11.97
CA THR A 147 2.54 14.44 11.35
C THR A 147 3.70 15.34 10.89
N ALA A 148 3.40 16.40 10.13
CA ALA A 148 4.39 17.43 9.79
C ALA A 148 5.04 18.06 11.04
N GLU A 149 4.30 18.21 12.14
CA GLU A 149 4.79 18.88 13.35
C GLU A 149 5.78 18.03 14.13
N ASN A 150 5.64 16.70 14.08
CA ASN A 150 6.39 15.78 14.95
C ASN A 150 7.36 14.87 14.19
N ALA A 151 7.46 14.93 12.85
CA ALA A 151 8.29 14.00 12.08
C ALA A 151 9.79 13.97 12.49
N LYS A 152 10.30 15.04 13.10
CA LYS A 152 11.66 15.14 13.68
C LYS A 152 11.76 14.60 15.11
N THR A 153 10.65 14.57 15.83
CA THR A 153 10.63 14.38 17.29
C THR A 153 9.90 13.11 17.73
N VAL A 154 9.14 12.45 16.84
CA VAL A 154 8.54 11.13 17.11
C VAL A 154 9.59 10.16 17.61
N THR A 155 9.20 9.30 18.55
CA THR A 155 10.12 8.30 19.10
C THR A 155 9.53 6.91 19.03
N CYS A 156 10.41 5.92 18.93
CA CYS A 156 10.05 4.51 19.06
C CYS A 156 11.14 3.79 19.83
N GLU A 157 10.74 3.07 20.89
CA GLU A 157 11.64 2.15 21.57
C GLU A 157 11.65 0.81 20.85
N VAL A 158 12.85 0.38 20.47
CA VAL A 158 13.13 -0.94 19.90
C VAL A 158 14.21 -1.59 20.74
N ASP A 159 13.90 -2.74 21.34
CA ASP A 159 14.84 -3.55 22.10
C ASP A 159 15.55 -2.75 23.23
N GLY A 160 14.76 -1.99 24.00
CA GLY A 160 15.26 -1.16 25.09
C GLY A 160 16.02 0.10 24.67
N LYS A 161 16.11 0.40 23.37
CA LYS A 161 16.72 1.63 22.84
C LYS A 161 15.70 2.52 22.16
N THR A 162 15.66 3.79 22.56
CA THR A 162 14.82 4.82 21.91
C THR A 162 15.51 5.38 20.68
N PHE A 163 14.77 5.45 19.58
CA PHE A 163 15.13 6.13 18.35
C PHE A 163 14.20 7.31 18.13
N THR A 164 14.72 8.41 17.58
CA THR A 164 14.00 9.67 17.40
C THR A 164 14.00 10.08 15.93
N GLY A 165 12.89 10.66 15.47
CA GLY A 165 12.67 11.11 14.11
C GLY A 165 12.36 9.97 13.15
N LEU A 166 11.72 10.30 12.02
CA LEU A 166 11.23 9.31 11.06
C LEU A 166 12.35 8.39 10.53
N GLN A 167 13.46 8.96 10.08
CA GLN A 167 14.62 8.18 9.62
C GLN A 167 15.30 7.44 10.78
N GLY A 168 15.47 8.07 11.93
CA GLY A 168 16.12 7.44 13.08
C GLY A 168 15.40 6.19 13.56
N ILE A 169 14.06 6.16 13.51
CA ILE A 169 13.27 4.96 13.78
C ILE A 169 13.58 3.86 12.76
N MET A 170 13.69 4.18 11.46
CA MET A 170 14.07 3.19 10.43
C MET A 170 15.48 2.66 10.61
N ASP A 171 16.42 3.50 11.03
CA ASP A 171 17.79 3.06 11.37
C ASP A 171 17.79 2.07 12.53
N GLY A 172 16.84 2.21 13.47
CA GLY A 172 16.59 1.26 14.55
C GLY A 172 15.98 -0.07 14.10
N ARG A 173 15.42 -0.15 12.88
CA ARG A 173 14.82 -1.37 12.31
C ARG A 173 15.76 -2.19 11.44
N ASN A 174 17.04 -1.81 11.34
CA ASN A 174 18.01 -2.41 10.42
C ASN A 174 18.41 -3.89 10.70
N GLY A 175 17.78 -4.57 11.66
CA GLY A 175 18.07 -5.95 12.06
C GLY A 175 19.14 -6.12 13.14
N LYS A 176 19.78 -5.02 13.60
CA LYS A 176 20.68 -5.04 14.75
C LYS A 176 19.93 -5.09 16.08
N TYR A 177 18.79 -4.43 16.11
CA TYR A 177 17.89 -4.32 17.25
C TYR A 177 16.69 -5.23 16.96
N GLY A 178 16.12 -5.88 17.98
CA GLY A 178 15.13 -6.96 17.84
C GLY A 178 14.00 -6.75 16.81
N THR A 179 13.33 -7.83 16.42
CA THR A 179 12.35 -7.84 15.32
C THR A 179 10.95 -7.32 15.69
N THR A 180 10.83 -6.54 16.77
CA THR A 180 9.58 -5.91 17.23
C THR A 180 8.86 -5.21 16.08
N PRO A 181 7.62 -5.59 15.75
CA PRO A 181 6.92 -4.99 14.63
C PRO A 181 6.63 -3.51 14.86
N VAL A 182 6.73 -2.67 13.82
CA VAL A 182 6.49 -1.23 13.90
C VAL A 182 5.55 -0.77 12.79
N ALA A 183 4.40 -0.22 13.16
CA ALA A 183 3.47 0.46 12.27
C ALA A 183 3.70 1.98 12.36
N VAL A 184 4.10 2.59 11.25
CA VAL A 184 4.23 4.05 11.10
C VAL A 184 2.96 4.56 10.42
N ARG A 185 2.17 5.33 11.16
CA ARG A 185 0.90 5.91 10.71
C ARG A 185 1.10 7.37 10.29
N ILE A 186 0.96 7.65 9.00
CA ILE A 186 1.12 8.99 8.41
C ILE A 186 -0.21 9.73 8.50
N ILE A 187 -0.22 10.88 9.17
CA ILE A 187 -1.39 11.73 9.33
C ILE A 187 -1.17 13.05 8.58
N GLY A 188 -2.07 13.33 7.63
CA GLY A 188 -1.97 14.49 6.75
C GLY A 188 -0.75 14.43 5.83
N MET A 189 -0.22 15.59 5.47
CA MET A 189 0.93 15.70 4.57
C MET A 189 2.23 15.91 5.35
N ILE A 190 3.24 15.07 5.08
CA ILE A 190 4.62 15.25 5.54
C ILE A 190 5.48 15.68 4.36
N LYS A 191 6.12 16.85 4.47
CA LYS A 191 7.09 17.32 3.46
C LYS A 191 8.50 16.93 3.86
N ILE A 192 9.40 16.88 2.88
CA ILE A 192 10.84 16.70 3.15
C ILE A 192 11.40 17.77 4.11
N THR A 193 10.84 18.98 4.14
CA THR A 193 11.24 20.05 5.07
C THR A 193 10.83 19.79 6.52
N ASP A 194 9.83 18.93 6.71
CA ASP A 194 9.29 18.55 8.00
C ASP A 194 10.11 17.43 8.64
N THR A 195 11.00 16.77 7.88
CA THR A 195 11.90 15.72 8.37
C THR A 195 13.30 16.26 8.68
N ASP A 196 14.07 15.49 9.45
CA ASP A 196 15.52 15.65 9.52
C ASP A 196 16.18 15.04 8.26
N GLU A 197 17.50 14.88 8.28
CA GLU A 197 18.22 14.18 7.22
C GLU A 197 17.66 12.75 7.04
N LEU A 198 17.34 12.42 5.79
CA LEU A 198 16.86 11.09 5.41
C LEU A 198 18.02 10.25 4.86
N GLY A 199 17.91 8.93 5.00
CA GLY A 199 19.01 7.99 4.78
C GLY A 199 19.40 7.79 3.31
N SER A 200 18.65 8.37 2.37
CA SER A 200 19.04 8.45 0.97
C SER A 200 18.98 9.87 0.42
N SER A 201 20.09 10.32 -0.17
CA SER A 201 20.16 11.61 -0.85
C SER A 201 19.49 11.61 -2.22
N SER A 202 19.34 10.45 -2.87
CA SER A 202 18.65 10.31 -4.16
C SER A 202 17.14 10.21 -3.98
N GLU A 203 16.63 9.29 -3.15
CA GLU A 203 15.19 9.05 -3.01
C GLU A 203 14.59 9.82 -1.82
N GLY A 204 15.18 9.69 -0.62
CA GLY A 204 14.61 10.21 0.63
C GLY A 204 14.68 9.20 1.77
N LEU A 205 13.53 8.81 2.31
CA LEU A 205 13.43 7.92 3.45
C LEU A 205 14.03 6.55 3.11
N GLN A 206 14.94 6.05 3.94
CA GLN A 206 15.59 4.77 3.70
C GLN A 206 15.16 3.74 4.75
N ILE A 207 14.60 2.62 4.28
CA ILE A 207 14.33 1.41 5.04
C ILE A 207 15.42 0.41 4.63
N LYS A 208 16.39 0.17 5.52
CA LYS A 208 17.57 -0.61 5.17
C LYS A 208 17.95 -1.65 6.21
N GLY A 209 17.99 -2.90 5.79
CA GLY A 209 18.57 -4.02 6.52
C GLY A 209 20.10 -4.04 6.47
N GLN A 210 20.73 -4.52 7.55
CA GLN A 210 22.19 -4.69 7.62
C GLN A 210 22.75 -5.74 6.65
N LYS A 211 21.94 -6.71 6.22
CA LYS A 211 22.31 -7.79 5.30
C LYS A 211 21.10 -8.18 4.47
N SER A 212 21.33 -8.78 3.31
CA SER A 212 20.28 -9.27 2.39
C SER A 212 19.13 -9.94 3.15
N TYR A 213 17.89 -9.54 2.81
CA TYR A 213 16.67 -10.11 3.39
C TYR A 213 16.52 -9.99 4.92
N THR A 214 17.10 -8.97 5.57
CA THR A 214 16.89 -8.70 7.00
C THR A 214 15.40 -8.52 7.32
N GLU A 215 14.89 -9.26 8.30
CA GLU A 215 13.52 -9.10 8.79
C GLU A 215 13.31 -7.75 9.49
N MET A 216 12.49 -6.89 8.87
CA MET A 216 12.18 -5.55 9.33
C MET A 216 10.91 -5.50 10.18
N ASN A 217 9.85 -6.19 9.73
CA ASN A 217 8.48 -6.13 10.28
C ASN A 217 7.96 -4.68 10.41
N VAL A 218 8.05 -3.93 9.31
CA VAL A 218 7.66 -2.51 9.26
C VAL A 218 6.47 -2.33 8.33
N THR A 219 5.47 -1.59 8.78
CA THR A 219 4.40 -1.08 7.92
C THR A 219 4.44 0.45 7.93
N PHE A 220 4.40 1.08 6.76
CA PHE A 220 3.98 2.46 6.61
C PHE A 220 2.56 2.49 6.09
N GLU A 221 1.65 3.12 6.84
CA GLU A 221 0.26 3.25 6.44
C GLU A 221 -0.21 4.69 6.59
N GLY A 222 -0.93 5.20 5.59
CA GLY A 222 -1.60 6.49 5.74
C GLY A 222 -2.91 6.37 6.52
N VAL A 223 -3.25 7.43 7.26
CA VAL A 223 -4.50 7.54 8.02
C VAL A 223 -5.51 8.38 7.23
N GLY A 224 -6.68 7.81 6.95
CA GLY A 224 -7.73 8.45 6.15
C GLY A 224 -7.39 8.54 4.67
N ASN A 225 -7.97 9.52 3.99
CA ASN A 225 -7.86 9.73 2.54
C ASN A 225 -6.88 10.86 2.16
N ASP A 226 -6.23 11.52 3.12
CA ASP A 226 -5.42 12.73 2.91
C ASP A 226 -3.94 12.57 3.30
N ALA A 227 -3.49 11.35 3.60
CA ALA A 227 -2.11 11.03 3.95
C ALA A 227 -1.18 11.14 2.73
N VAL A 228 -0.12 11.95 2.83
CA VAL A 228 0.80 12.24 1.72
C VAL A 228 2.24 12.38 2.22
N ILE A 229 3.20 11.84 1.49
CA ILE A 229 4.61 12.28 1.54
C ILE A 229 4.92 13.16 0.32
N HIS A 230 5.56 14.30 0.55
CA HIS A 230 5.80 15.30 -0.49
C HIS A 230 7.26 15.76 -0.53
N GLY A 231 7.88 15.70 -1.71
CA GLY A 231 9.26 16.15 -1.91
C GLY A 231 10.32 15.07 -1.67
N PHE A 232 9.91 13.84 -1.34
CA PHE A 232 10.80 12.70 -1.11
C PHE A 232 10.06 11.39 -1.42
N GLY A 233 10.83 10.35 -1.75
CA GLY A 233 10.36 8.98 -1.93
C GLY A 233 10.90 8.04 -0.84
N ILE A 234 10.70 6.73 -1.04
CA ILE A 234 11.13 5.67 -0.12
C ILE A 234 12.08 4.72 -0.84
N LEU A 235 13.24 4.48 -0.24
CA LEU A 235 14.22 3.49 -0.69
C LEU A 235 14.25 2.30 0.27
N MET A 236 14.12 1.09 -0.28
CA MET A 236 14.15 -0.18 0.45
C MET A 236 15.35 -1.03 0.03
N ARG A 237 16.15 -1.42 1.01
CA ARG A 237 17.37 -2.22 0.82
C ARG A 237 17.48 -3.35 1.81
N ASN A 238 17.72 -4.54 1.31
CA ASN A 238 18.01 -5.73 2.09
C ASN A 238 16.89 -6.07 3.07
N CYS A 239 15.64 -5.76 2.74
CA CYS A 239 14.52 -5.84 3.67
C CYS A 239 13.67 -7.08 3.45
N THR A 240 13.15 -7.64 4.53
CA THR A 240 12.07 -8.62 4.51
C THR A 240 10.94 -8.16 5.40
N SER A 241 9.68 -8.41 5.02
CA SER A 241 8.50 -8.01 5.81
C SER A 241 8.33 -6.50 5.89
N VAL A 242 8.16 -5.85 4.74
CA VAL A 242 7.84 -4.42 4.65
C VAL A 242 6.53 -4.22 3.88
N GLU A 243 5.62 -3.47 4.47
CA GLU A 243 4.34 -3.11 3.88
C GLU A 243 4.26 -1.59 3.73
N LEU A 244 3.85 -1.09 2.56
CA LEU A 244 3.60 0.32 2.30
C LEU A 244 2.17 0.46 1.77
N ARG A 245 1.32 1.25 2.45
CA ARG A 245 -0.09 1.37 2.05
C ARG A 245 -0.79 2.68 2.34
N ASN A 246 -1.82 2.98 1.56
CA ASN A 246 -2.80 4.03 1.85
C ASN A 246 -2.23 5.47 1.99
N PHE A 247 -1.20 5.85 1.23
CA PHE A 247 -0.72 7.23 1.16
C PHE A 247 -0.39 7.63 -0.27
N ALA A 248 -0.23 8.93 -0.53
CA ALA A 248 0.27 9.43 -1.81
C ALA A 248 1.75 9.78 -1.74
N VAL A 249 2.46 9.62 -2.86
CA VAL A 249 3.82 10.14 -3.06
C VAL A 249 3.78 11.21 -4.13
N MET A 250 4.12 12.45 -3.74
CA MET A 250 4.11 13.60 -4.63
C MET A 250 5.49 14.25 -4.72
N ASN A 251 5.89 14.63 -5.93
CA ASN A 251 7.11 15.39 -6.19
C ASN A 251 8.37 14.72 -5.58
N CYS A 252 8.49 13.39 -5.72
CA CYS A 252 9.65 12.64 -5.24
C CYS A 252 10.96 13.10 -5.90
N LYS A 253 12.08 12.90 -5.21
CA LYS A 253 13.40 13.37 -5.67
C LYS A 253 13.91 12.59 -6.88
N ASP A 254 13.75 11.27 -6.84
CA ASP A 254 14.12 10.35 -7.90
C ASP A 254 12.96 9.37 -8.09
N ASP A 255 13.06 8.15 -7.54
CA ASP A 255 11.94 7.21 -7.52
C ASP A 255 10.91 7.60 -6.44
N CYS A 256 9.61 7.35 -6.65
CA CYS A 256 8.62 7.48 -5.56
C CYS A 256 8.84 6.37 -4.52
N VAL A 257 8.92 5.12 -4.96
CA VAL A 257 9.31 3.96 -4.16
C VAL A 257 10.30 3.10 -4.96
N SER A 258 11.43 2.76 -4.36
CA SER A 258 12.48 1.94 -4.97
C SER A 258 12.88 0.79 -4.06
N LEU A 259 12.78 -0.44 -4.55
CA LEU A 259 13.28 -1.66 -3.92
C LEU A 259 14.54 -2.09 -4.66
N ASP A 260 15.71 -1.59 -4.29
CA ASP A 260 16.87 -1.65 -5.19
C ASP A 260 17.91 -2.74 -4.88
N THR A 261 17.81 -3.46 -3.75
CA THR A 261 18.76 -4.51 -3.37
C THR A 261 18.13 -5.52 -2.41
N ASP A 262 18.21 -6.81 -2.72
CA ASP A 262 17.96 -7.99 -1.87
C ASP A 262 16.73 -7.88 -0.93
N ASN A 263 15.60 -7.42 -1.45
CA ASN A 263 14.36 -7.35 -0.69
C ASN A 263 13.56 -8.66 -0.82
N SER A 264 12.78 -9.04 0.19
CA SER A 264 11.82 -10.13 0.06
C SER A 264 10.51 -9.95 0.82
N HIS A 265 9.42 -10.56 0.36
CA HIS A 265 8.12 -10.50 1.04
C HIS A 265 7.73 -9.07 1.43
N CYS A 266 7.68 -8.20 0.42
CA CYS A 266 7.26 -6.82 0.56
C CYS A 266 5.96 -6.58 -0.22
N TRP A 267 5.09 -5.76 0.34
CA TRP A 267 3.77 -5.49 -0.23
C TRP A 267 3.51 -4.00 -0.30
N ILE A 268 3.33 -3.49 -1.51
CA ILE A 268 3.15 -2.06 -1.78
C ILE A 268 1.79 -1.92 -2.45
N HIS A 269 0.82 -1.34 -1.74
CA HIS A 269 -0.56 -1.36 -2.20
C HIS A 269 -1.40 -0.17 -1.78
N ASN A 270 -2.43 0.16 -2.56
CA ASN A 270 -3.31 1.31 -2.28
C ASN A 270 -2.53 2.64 -2.14
N ILE A 271 -1.48 2.81 -2.95
CA ILE A 271 -0.70 4.06 -3.02
C ILE A 271 -1.07 4.84 -4.27
N ASP A 272 -1.19 6.16 -4.12
CA ASP A 272 -1.24 7.09 -5.25
C ASP A 272 0.18 7.57 -5.60
N PHE A 273 0.64 7.26 -6.81
CA PHE A 273 1.91 7.74 -7.35
C PHE A 273 1.66 8.90 -8.30
N PHE A 274 2.19 10.07 -7.96
CA PHE A 274 2.15 11.26 -8.82
C PHE A 274 3.53 11.57 -9.41
N TYR A 275 3.63 12.65 -10.18
CA TYR A 275 4.90 13.09 -10.77
C TYR A 275 6.02 13.28 -9.73
N GLY A 276 7.23 12.87 -10.12
CA GLY A 276 8.46 13.24 -9.46
C GLY A 276 9.01 14.58 -9.93
N ASN A 277 10.21 14.93 -9.44
CA ASN A 277 10.94 16.09 -9.92
C ASN A 277 11.19 16.01 -11.43
N ASP A 278 10.92 17.12 -12.11
CA ASP A 278 11.19 17.27 -13.53
C ASP A 278 12.71 17.38 -13.78
N LYS A 279 13.29 16.33 -14.35
CA LYS A 279 14.71 16.29 -14.74
C LYS A 279 14.91 16.44 -16.26
N GLY A 280 13.83 16.78 -16.99
CA GLY A 280 13.81 16.89 -18.45
C GLY A 280 13.88 15.54 -19.19
N GLY A 281 13.73 15.58 -20.51
CA GLY A 281 13.82 14.40 -21.36
C GLY A 281 12.81 13.30 -21.00
N ASP A 282 13.27 12.06 -20.90
CA ASP A 282 12.44 10.92 -20.47
C ASP A 282 12.14 10.92 -18.96
N GLN A 283 12.69 11.88 -18.21
CA GLN A 283 12.47 12.09 -16.77
C GLN A 283 11.68 13.37 -16.47
N ALA A 284 10.98 13.93 -17.46
CA ALA A 284 10.18 15.15 -17.26
C ALA A 284 9.07 14.98 -16.19
N LYS A 285 8.54 13.76 -16.07
CA LYS A 285 7.51 13.33 -15.09
C LYS A 285 8.10 12.67 -13.82
N GLY A 286 9.43 12.71 -13.63
CA GLY A 286 10.17 11.94 -12.61
C GLY A 286 10.94 10.74 -13.20
N ASP A 287 11.73 10.05 -12.38
CA ASP A 287 12.34 8.76 -12.78
C ASP A 287 11.33 7.61 -12.64
N GLY A 288 11.54 6.62 -11.77
CA GLY A 288 10.57 5.54 -11.54
C GLY A 288 9.46 5.93 -10.56
N SER A 289 8.21 5.52 -10.81
CA SER A 289 7.21 5.58 -9.74
C SER A 289 7.42 4.44 -8.73
N LEU A 290 7.47 3.20 -9.20
CA LEU A 290 7.60 2.02 -8.35
C LEU A 290 8.60 1.03 -8.95
N ASP A 291 9.87 1.17 -8.61
CA ASP A 291 10.95 0.36 -9.18
C ASP A 291 11.36 -0.80 -8.24
N VAL A 292 11.65 -1.97 -8.82
CA VAL A 292 12.18 -3.13 -8.09
C VAL A 292 13.35 -3.75 -8.84
N LYS A 293 14.47 -3.97 -8.16
CA LYS A 293 15.78 -4.31 -8.73
C LYS A 293 16.58 -5.19 -7.77
N GLY A 294 17.72 -5.68 -8.25
CA GLY A 294 18.83 -6.13 -7.41
C GLY A 294 18.50 -7.36 -6.57
N ASP A 295 18.08 -8.45 -7.22
CA ASP A 295 17.75 -9.73 -6.56
C ASP A 295 16.67 -9.64 -5.47
N SER A 296 15.77 -8.66 -5.59
CA SER A 296 14.53 -8.66 -4.81
C SER A 296 13.62 -9.83 -5.28
N GLN A 297 12.93 -10.48 -4.34
CA GLN A 297 12.12 -11.69 -4.58
C GLN A 297 10.81 -11.67 -3.79
N TYR A 298 9.75 -12.31 -4.28
CA TYR A 298 8.47 -12.40 -3.57
C TYR A 298 7.88 -11.02 -3.24
N ILE A 299 7.62 -10.20 -4.24
CA ILE A 299 7.07 -8.85 -4.06
C ILE A 299 5.69 -8.76 -4.73
N THR A 300 4.77 -8.04 -4.08
CA THR A 300 3.43 -7.76 -4.62
C THR A 300 3.21 -6.26 -4.69
N PHE A 301 2.76 -5.80 -5.84
CA PHE A 301 2.33 -4.43 -6.12
C PHE A 301 0.85 -4.46 -6.50
N SER A 302 -0.03 -3.92 -5.65
CA SER A 302 -1.46 -4.13 -5.86
C SER A 302 -2.33 -2.93 -5.56
N TYR A 303 -3.42 -2.73 -6.30
CA TYR A 303 -4.35 -1.63 -6.04
C TYR A 303 -3.66 -0.25 -5.99
N ASN A 304 -2.55 -0.05 -6.68
CA ASN A 304 -1.89 1.26 -6.74
C ASN A 304 -2.44 2.06 -7.91
N HIS A 305 -2.49 3.39 -7.77
CA HIS A 305 -2.92 4.30 -8.83
C HIS A 305 -1.71 5.13 -9.28
N PHE A 306 -1.34 4.97 -10.54
CA PHE A 306 -0.28 5.72 -11.20
C PHE A 306 -0.91 6.86 -11.99
N TRP A 307 -0.81 8.08 -11.45
CA TRP A 307 -1.36 9.30 -12.03
C TRP A 307 -0.41 9.85 -13.10
N ASP A 308 -0.68 9.54 -14.37
CA ASP A 308 0.03 10.04 -15.53
C ASP A 308 1.55 9.76 -15.47
N SER A 309 1.97 8.68 -14.81
CA SER A 309 3.38 8.36 -14.59
C SER A 309 4.15 8.20 -15.91
N GLY A 310 5.30 8.88 -16.05
CA GLY A 310 6.14 8.73 -17.25
C GLY A 310 6.83 7.36 -17.34
N LYS A 311 7.36 6.89 -16.21
CA LYS A 311 8.00 5.58 -16.08
C LYS A 311 7.46 4.90 -14.83
N SER A 312 6.40 4.11 -15.01
CA SER A 312 5.61 3.57 -13.90
C SER A 312 6.41 2.57 -13.07
N SER A 313 6.90 1.49 -13.66
CA SER A 313 7.63 0.46 -12.91
C SER A 313 8.68 -0.30 -13.75
N LEU A 314 9.95 -0.12 -13.38
CA LEU A 314 11.01 -1.03 -13.79
C LEU A 314 11.08 -2.23 -12.85
N CYS A 315 11.02 -3.43 -13.41
CA CYS A 315 11.12 -4.68 -12.68
C CYS A 315 12.35 -5.48 -13.15
N GLY A 316 13.45 -5.36 -12.43
CA GLY A 316 14.74 -5.99 -12.74
C GLY A 316 15.70 -5.11 -13.53
N MET A 317 16.99 -5.45 -13.43
CA MET A 317 18.11 -4.72 -14.02
C MET A 317 18.91 -5.56 -15.01
N LYS A 318 19.86 -6.39 -14.58
CA LYS A 318 20.83 -7.03 -15.51
C LYS A 318 21.41 -8.34 -15.02
N SER A 319 21.70 -8.43 -13.74
CA SER A 319 22.52 -9.50 -13.16
C SER A 319 21.78 -10.34 -12.13
N GLU A 320 20.48 -10.11 -12.01
CA GLU A 320 19.66 -10.90 -11.11
C GLU A 320 19.72 -12.38 -11.46
N SER A 321 19.83 -13.19 -10.42
CA SER A 321 20.25 -14.59 -10.49
C SER A 321 19.30 -15.54 -9.78
N GLY A 322 18.46 -15.02 -8.88
CA GLY A 322 17.43 -15.79 -8.19
C GLY A 322 16.19 -16.03 -9.07
N PRO A 323 15.35 -17.02 -8.74
CA PRO A 323 13.98 -17.02 -9.23
C PRO A 323 13.22 -15.89 -8.53
N ASN A 324 13.25 -14.72 -9.15
CA ASN A 324 12.75 -13.48 -8.57
C ASN A 324 11.29 -13.28 -9.01
N TYR A 325 10.38 -13.70 -8.13
CA TYR A 325 8.95 -13.68 -8.42
C TYR A 325 8.25 -12.40 -7.98
N MET A 326 7.53 -11.76 -8.91
CA MET A 326 6.79 -10.51 -8.64
C MET A 326 5.32 -10.61 -9.09
N THR A 327 4.44 -9.87 -8.42
CA THR A 327 3.03 -9.73 -8.81
C THR A 327 2.66 -8.27 -8.98
N TYR A 328 1.95 -7.95 -10.06
CA TYR A 328 1.23 -6.70 -10.26
C TYR A 328 -0.26 -7.01 -10.45
N HIS A 329 -1.13 -6.56 -9.54
CA HIS A 329 -2.57 -6.77 -9.72
C HIS A 329 -3.47 -5.62 -9.28
N HIS A 330 -4.58 -5.43 -9.98
CA HIS A 330 -5.57 -4.37 -9.69
C HIS A 330 -4.98 -2.96 -9.64
N ASN A 331 -3.82 -2.74 -10.25
CA ASN A 331 -3.27 -1.40 -10.36
C ASN A 331 -3.99 -0.62 -11.46
N TRP A 332 -4.14 0.68 -11.26
CA TRP A 332 -4.64 1.63 -12.25
C TRP A 332 -3.46 2.39 -12.85
N PHE A 333 -3.14 2.10 -14.11
CA PHE A 333 -2.17 2.85 -14.90
C PHE A 333 -2.91 3.93 -15.69
N ASP A 334 -3.20 5.03 -15.00
CA ASP A 334 -4.10 6.10 -15.45
C ASP A 334 -3.33 7.15 -16.25
N HIS A 335 -3.51 7.15 -17.57
CA HIS A 335 -2.84 8.02 -18.53
C HIS A 335 -1.31 7.98 -18.47
N SER A 336 -0.74 6.92 -17.88
CA SER A 336 0.71 6.76 -17.72
C SER A 336 1.38 6.41 -19.05
N ASP A 337 2.65 6.81 -19.25
CA ASP A 337 3.30 6.61 -20.55
C ASP A 337 3.76 5.16 -20.77
N SER A 338 4.53 4.61 -19.84
CA SER A 338 5.37 3.42 -20.08
C SER A 338 5.76 2.64 -18.84
N ARG A 339 6.29 1.42 -19.06
CA ARG A 339 6.82 0.49 -18.04
C ARG A 339 5.73 -0.03 -17.10
N HIS A 340 4.78 -0.79 -17.62
CA HIS A 340 3.61 -1.27 -16.87
C HIS A 340 3.51 -2.80 -16.67
N PRO A 341 4.48 -3.48 -16.02
CA PRO A 341 5.86 -3.10 -15.79
C PRO A 341 6.73 -3.29 -17.06
N ARG A 342 7.96 -2.77 -17.03
CA ARG A 342 9.05 -3.23 -17.91
C ARG A 342 9.91 -4.22 -17.14
N VAL A 343 9.90 -5.48 -17.59
CA VAL A 343 10.52 -6.60 -16.88
C VAL A 343 11.83 -7.01 -17.53
N ARG A 344 12.85 -7.23 -16.70
CA ARG A 344 14.13 -7.86 -17.00
C ARG A 344 14.35 -8.98 -16.01
N THR A 345 15.00 -10.07 -16.43
CA THR A 345 15.56 -11.15 -15.57
C THR A 345 14.60 -11.87 -14.60
N MET A 346 13.42 -11.32 -14.31
CA MET A 346 12.45 -11.76 -13.32
C MET A 346 11.30 -12.56 -13.94
N SER A 347 10.58 -13.28 -13.09
CA SER A 347 9.35 -13.99 -13.43
C SER A 347 8.16 -13.28 -12.79
N VAL A 348 7.25 -12.74 -13.61
CA VAL A 348 6.27 -11.75 -13.16
C VAL A 348 4.86 -12.12 -13.58
N HIS A 349 3.95 -12.13 -12.61
CA HIS A 349 2.52 -12.27 -12.87
C HIS A 349 1.85 -10.89 -12.88
N VAL A 350 1.22 -10.53 -14.00
CA VAL A 350 0.54 -9.25 -14.21
C VAL A 350 -0.92 -9.55 -14.51
N TYR A 351 -1.81 -9.35 -13.53
CA TYR A 351 -3.22 -9.70 -13.69
C TYR A 351 -4.22 -8.66 -13.19
N ASN A 352 -5.39 -8.57 -13.81
CA ASN A 352 -6.48 -7.69 -13.40
C ASN A 352 -6.08 -6.20 -13.23
N ASN A 353 -5.06 -5.73 -13.94
CA ASN A 353 -4.70 -4.30 -13.95
C ASN A 353 -5.52 -3.56 -15.00
N TYR A 354 -5.80 -2.29 -14.72
CA TYR A 354 -6.48 -1.39 -15.64
C TYR A 354 -5.46 -0.44 -16.30
N PHE A 355 -5.24 -0.64 -17.60
CA PHE A 355 -4.36 0.15 -18.45
C PHE A 355 -5.21 1.16 -19.19
N ASP A 356 -5.19 2.41 -18.73
CA ASP A 356 -6.19 3.42 -19.07
C ASP A 356 -5.54 4.59 -19.82
N GLY A 357 -5.59 4.59 -21.16
CA GLY A 357 -5.02 5.68 -21.98
C GLY A 357 -3.50 5.74 -21.94
N ASN A 358 -2.79 4.60 -22.06
CA ASN A 358 -1.33 4.60 -21.94
C ASN A 358 -0.63 4.97 -23.25
N ALA A 359 0.12 6.08 -23.24
CA ALA A 359 0.61 6.75 -24.45
C ALA A 359 1.72 6.01 -25.22
N LYS A 360 2.61 5.23 -24.54
CA LYS A 360 3.75 4.57 -25.21
C LYS A 360 3.57 3.06 -25.33
N TYR A 361 3.42 2.35 -24.22
CA TYR A 361 3.18 0.89 -24.17
C TYR A 361 2.75 0.40 -22.78
N GLY A 362 2.11 -0.76 -22.74
CA GLY A 362 1.77 -1.49 -21.51
C GLY A 362 2.93 -2.33 -20.96
N VAL A 363 2.79 -3.65 -21.00
CA VAL A 363 3.79 -4.60 -20.47
C VAL A 363 4.98 -4.72 -21.42
N GLY A 364 6.20 -4.66 -20.91
CA GLY A 364 7.42 -4.88 -21.70
C GLY A 364 8.27 -6.02 -21.17
N ALA A 365 8.61 -7.01 -21.99
CA ALA A 365 9.48 -8.11 -21.60
C ALA A 365 10.85 -8.03 -22.31
N THR A 366 11.90 -7.90 -21.51
CA THR A 366 13.29 -7.84 -21.98
C THR A 366 14.20 -8.74 -21.14
N THR A 367 15.44 -8.91 -21.58
CA THR A 367 16.57 -9.50 -20.84
C THR A 367 16.22 -10.79 -20.09
N GLY A 368 15.67 -11.78 -20.79
CA GLY A 368 15.40 -13.11 -20.22
C GLY A 368 14.26 -13.22 -19.21
N SER A 369 13.43 -12.18 -19.06
CA SER A 369 12.23 -12.24 -18.21
C SER A 369 11.18 -13.23 -18.72
N SER A 370 10.36 -13.73 -17.80
CA SER A 370 9.12 -14.47 -18.10
C SER A 370 7.93 -13.72 -17.50
N VAL A 371 6.97 -13.29 -18.32
CA VAL A 371 5.82 -12.50 -17.86
C VAL A 371 4.52 -13.20 -18.21
N PHE A 372 3.71 -13.52 -17.20
CA PHE A 372 2.33 -13.98 -17.41
C PHE A 372 1.38 -12.78 -17.34
N VAL A 373 0.73 -12.47 -18.44
CA VAL A 373 -0.20 -11.34 -18.57
C VAL A 373 -1.61 -11.90 -18.68
N GLU A 374 -2.35 -11.86 -17.57
CA GLU A 374 -3.63 -12.54 -17.38
C GLU A 374 -4.78 -11.56 -17.10
N SER A 375 -5.89 -11.66 -17.82
CA SER A 375 -7.16 -10.99 -17.47
C SER A 375 -7.05 -9.49 -17.18
N ASN A 376 -6.17 -8.77 -17.88
CA ASN A 376 -6.06 -7.31 -17.75
C ASN A 376 -7.00 -6.61 -18.75
N TYR A 377 -7.35 -5.35 -18.43
CA TYR A 377 -8.15 -4.50 -19.31
C TYR A 377 -7.33 -3.33 -19.83
N TYR A 378 -7.29 -3.17 -21.15
CA TYR A 378 -6.60 -2.09 -21.85
C TYR A 378 -7.60 -1.19 -22.57
N ARG A 379 -7.80 0.02 -22.06
CA ARG A 379 -8.53 1.10 -22.74
C ARG A 379 -7.54 2.00 -23.45
N ASN A 380 -7.71 2.20 -24.75
CA ASN A 380 -6.90 3.10 -25.58
C ASN A 380 -5.38 2.96 -25.40
N THR A 381 -4.91 1.74 -25.16
CA THR A 381 -3.48 1.41 -25.09
C THR A 381 -3.12 0.64 -26.36
N ASN A 382 -2.53 1.34 -27.33
CA ASN A 382 -2.32 0.80 -28.67
C ASN A 382 -1.18 -0.24 -28.77
N LYS A 383 -0.31 -0.33 -27.76
CA LYS A 383 0.75 -1.34 -27.64
C LYS A 383 0.64 -2.03 -26.26
N PRO A 384 -0.33 -2.93 -26.07
CA PRO A 384 -0.64 -3.48 -24.76
C PRO A 384 0.50 -4.30 -24.16
N MET A 385 1.25 -5.00 -25.01
CA MET A 385 2.43 -5.76 -24.60
C MET A 385 3.46 -5.82 -25.73
N MET A 386 4.75 -5.88 -25.38
CA MET A 386 5.85 -5.95 -26.34
C MET A 386 7.00 -6.80 -25.81
N ILE A 387 7.65 -7.55 -26.72
CA ILE A 387 8.93 -8.23 -26.47
C ILE A 387 10.04 -7.46 -27.18
N SER A 388 11.17 -7.26 -26.49
CA SER A 388 12.30 -6.52 -27.04
C SER A 388 12.82 -7.11 -28.35
N MET A 389 13.10 -6.23 -29.32
CA MET A 389 13.73 -6.53 -30.61
C MET A 389 12.96 -7.48 -31.53
N GLN A 390 11.64 -7.57 -31.35
CA GLN A 390 10.73 -8.31 -32.23
C GLN A 390 9.33 -7.69 -32.26
N GLY A 391 8.50 -8.12 -33.20
CA GLY A 391 7.09 -7.78 -33.25
C GLY A 391 6.85 -6.27 -33.29
N THR A 392 5.99 -5.78 -32.40
CA THR A 392 5.60 -4.38 -32.32
C THR A 392 6.76 -3.46 -31.94
N ASP A 393 7.75 -3.95 -31.17
CA ASP A 393 8.88 -3.15 -30.68
C ASP A 393 9.73 -2.56 -31.82
N ILE A 394 9.97 -3.33 -32.89
CA ILE A 394 10.81 -2.92 -34.02
C ILE A 394 10.00 -2.37 -35.20
N ALA A 395 8.71 -2.69 -35.27
CA ALA A 395 7.90 -2.41 -36.46
C ALA A 395 7.57 -0.92 -36.68
N ALA A 396 8.00 -0.02 -35.79
CA ALA A 396 7.84 1.43 -35.92
C ALA A 396 9.17 2.20 -35.84
N ASP A 397 10.30 1.51 -35.62
CA ASP A 397 11.58 2.18 -35.40
C ASP A 397 12.38 2.31 -36.70
N PRO A 398 12.48 3.51 -37.31
CA PRO A 398 13.27 3.72 -38.52
C PRO A 398 14.77 3.51 -38.31
N LYS A 399 15.25 3.41 -37.06
CA LYS A 399 16.65 3.17 -36.70
C LYS A 399 16.92 1.70 -36.32
N GLY A 400 15.90 0.86 -36.23
CA GLY A 400 16.01 -0.57 -35.94
C GLY A 400 16.60 -0.94 -34.56
N LYS A 401 16.56 -0.02 -33.58
CA LYS A 401 17.00 -0.22 -32.20
C LYS A 401 15.88 -0.67 -31.24
N GLY A 402 14.62 -0.54 -31.66
CA GLY A 402 13.46 -0.83 -30.83
C GLY A 402 13.26 0.18 -29.68
N THR A 403 12.12 0.08 -29.00
CA THR A 403 11.75 0.87 -27.83
C THR A 403 12.64 0.56 -26.63
N PHE A 404 13.12 -0.68 -26.52
CA PHE A 404 13.87 -1.18 -25.36
C PHE A 404 15.39 -1.10 -25.52
N SER A 405 15.89 -0.17 -26.33
CA SER A 405 17.32 0.12 -26.48
C SER A 405 18.17 -1.07 -26.96
N GLY A 406 17.60 -1.94 -27.79
CA GLY A 406 18.31 -3.10 -28.33
C GLY A 406 18.57 -4.23 -27.33
N GLU A 407 17.89 -4.24 -26.19
CA GLU A 407 18.02 -5.31 -25.20
C GLU A 407 17.57 -6.67 -25.78
N ASN A 408 18.13 -7.76 -25.25
CA ASN A 408 17.63 -9.10 -25.55
C ASN A 408 16.14 -9.21 -25.18
N GLY A 409 15.39 -10.07 -25.86
CA GLY A 409 13.99 -10.32 -25.52
C GLY A 409 13.85 -11.06 -24.20
N GLY A 410 12.74 -10.82 -23.50
CA GLY A 410 12.16 -11.76 -22.55
C GLY A 410 11.10 -12.61 -23.25
N MET A 411 10.13 -13.12 -22.51
CA MET A 411 8.98 -13.84 -23.05
C MET A 411 7.70 -13.46 -22.33
N ILE A 412 6.62 -13.32 -23.10
CA ILE A 412 5.27 -13.04 -22.59
C ILE A 412 4.37 -14.22 -22.93
N LYS A 413 3.69 -14.76 -21.91
CA LYS A 413 2.51 -15.61 -22.04
C LYS A 413 1.27 -14.75 -21.76
N ALA A 414 0.27 -14.80 -22.64
CA ALA A 414 -0.95 -14.00 -22.51
C ALA A 414 -2.20 -14.88 -22.41
N TYR A 415 -3.14 -14.51 -21.54
CA TYR A 415 -4.44 -15.18 -21.39
C TYR A 415 -5.53 -14.19 -20.98
N GLY A 416 -6.70 -14.25 -21.62
CA GLY A 416 -7.92 -13.58 -21.14
C GLY A 416 -7.92 -12.04 -21.11
N ASN A 417 -6.95 -11.37 -21.74
CA ASN A 417 -6.88 -9.90 -21.73
C ASN A 417 -7.93 -9.26 -22.68
N VAL A 418 -8.40 -8.07 -22.33
CA VAL A 418 -9.39 -7.29 -23.11
C VAL A 418 -8.74 -6.01 -23.64
N PHE A 419 -8.91 -5.76 -24.94
CA PHE A 419 -8.47 -4.53 -25.61
C PHE A 419 -9.69 -3.75 -26.12
N LYS A 420 -9.89 -2.52 -25.66
CA LYS A 420 -11.06 -1.68 -25.97
C LYS A 420 -10.61 -0.28 -26.34
N GLU A 421 -11.29 0.32 -27.31
CA GLU A 421 -11.02 1.69 -27.77
C GLU A 421 -9.57 1.93 -28.26
N CYS A 422 -8.80 0.87 -28.53
CA CYS A 422 -7.42 0.97 -28.98
C CYS A 422 -7.34 1.40 -30.44
N THR A 423 -7.23 2.70 -30.69
CA THR A 423 -6.99 3.21 -32.04
C THR A 423 -5.59 2.81 -32.50
N GLY A 424 -5.51 2.06 -33.60
CA GLY A 424 -4.25 1.57 -34.14
C GLY A 424 -3.58 0.50 -33.26
N LEU A 425 -4.37 -0.39 -32.66
CA LEU A 425 -3.88 -1.54 -31.87
C LEU A 425 -2.78 -2.32 -32.62
N ARG A 426 -1.66 -2.54 -31.95
CA ARG A 426 -0.52 -3.34 -32.40
C ARG A 426 -0.28 -4.45 -31.38
N TYR A 427 -0.79 -5.62 -31.74
CA TYR A 427 -0.63 -6.82 -30.95
C TYR A 427 -0.53 -8.03 -31.89
N VAL A 428 0.64 -8.65 -31.92
CA VAL A 428 0.92 -9.81 -32.77
C VAL A 428 1.13 -11.04 -31.90
N THR A 429 0.31 -12.06 -32.07
CA THR A 429 0.47 -13.33 -31.35
C THR A 429 1.47 -14.24 -32.05
N TYR A 430 2.10 -15.14 -31.30
CA TYR A 430 2.97 -16.18 -31.86
C TYR A 430 2.25 -17.03 -32.92
N GLN A 431 0.98 -17.32 -32.70
CA GLN A 431 0.11 -18.06 -33.61
C GLN A 431 -0.03 -17.37 -34.98
N ASN A 432 0.02 -16.04 -35.00
CA ASN A 432 -0.05 -15.25 -36.23
C ASN A 432 1.34 -15.03 -36.86
N ALA A 433 2.41 -14.89 -36.05
CA ALA A 433 3.78 -14.73 -36.54
C ALA A 433 4.79 -15.41 -35.61
N GLN A 434 5.45 -16.47 -36.08
CA GLN A 434 6.34 -17.29 -35.22
C GLN A 434 7.70 -16.65 -34.88
N VAL A 435 8.01 -15.49 -35.45
CA VAL A 435 9.28 -14.75 -35.23
C VAL A 435 9.02 -13.36 -34.69
N GLU A 436 8.12 -12.60 -35.34
CA GLU A 436 7.82 -11.21 -35.01
C GLU A 436 6.52 -11.11 -34.21
N PHE A 437 6.51 -11.64 -32.98
CA PHE A 437 5.34 -11.61 -32.09
C PHE A 437 5.60 -10.82 -30.80
N ASP A 438 4.52 -10.41 -30.15
CA ASP A 438 4.48 -9.69 -28.87
C ASP A 438 4.15 -10.60 -27.68
N ALA A 439 3.42 -11.70 -27.90
CA ALA A 439 3.12 -12.69 -26.88
C ALA A 439 2.77 -14.08 -27.45
N TYR A 440 2.98 -15.11 -26.63
CA TYR A 440 2.39 -16.43 -26.85
C TYR A 440 1.02 -16.48 -26.15
N GLU A 441 -0.05 -16.35 -26.93
CA GLU A 441 -1.43 -16.34 -26.41
C GLU A 441 -1.93 -17.78 -26.22
N VAL A 442 -2.52 -18.08 -25.07
CA VAL A 442 -3.08 -19.40 -24.75
C VAL A 442 -4.60 -19.36 -24.63
N THR A 443 -5.27 -20.49 -24.87
CA THR A 443 -6.73 -20.61 -24.71
C THR A 443 -7.17 -21.15 -23.36
N ASP A 444 -6.27 -21.79 -22.63
CA ASP A 444 -6.41 -22.18 -21.23
C ASP A 444 -5.19 -21.66 -20.45
N ARG A 445 -5.44 -20.99 -19.32
CA ARG A 445 -4.38 -20.44 -18.46
C ARG A 445 -3.33 -21.46 -18.03
N ASN A 446 -3.66 -22.75 -17.97
CA ASN A 446 -2.76 -23.81 -17.54
C ASN A 446 -1.91 -24.40 -18.68
N GLU A 447 -2.12 -23.96 -19.93
CA GLU A 447 -1.27 -24.36 -21.06
C GLU A 447 0.17 -23.90 -20.85
N LYS A 448 1.13 -24.76 -21.16
CA LYS A 448 2.55 -24.41 -21.11
C LYS A 448 3.01 -23.84 -22.44
N VAL A 449 3.86 -22.83 -22.39
CA VAL A 449 4.63 -22.36 -23.55
C VAL A 449 5.70 -23.40 -23.87
N PRO A 450 5.75 -23.96 -25.10
CA PRO A 450 6.77 -24.92 -25.49
C PRO A 450 8.18 -24.32 -25.45
N ALA A 451 9.18 -25.08 -24.99
CA ALA A 451 10.59 -24.63 -24.94
C ALA A 451 11.21 -24.33 -26.33
N THR A 452 10.53 -24.72 -27.42
CA THR A 452 10.90 -24.37 -28.79
C THR A 452 10.52 -22.94 -29.17
N VAL A 453 9.61 -22.31 -28.43
CA VAL A 453 9.23 -20.91 -28.61
C VAL A 453 10.24 -20.04 -27.89
N LYS A 454 10.88 -19.13 -28.62
CA LYS A 454 11.97 -18.30 -28.09
C LYS A 454 11.85 -16.87 -28.58
N ALA A 455 12.36 -15.95 -27.76
CA ALA A 455 12.61 -14.59 -28.19
C ALA A 455 13.62 -14.57 -29.35
N LYS A 456 13.37 -13.72 -30.35
CA LYS A 456 14.20 -13.59 -31.54
C LYS A 456 15.63 -13.18 -31.19
N LEU A 457 15.79 -12.14 -30.38
CA LEU A 457 17.09 -11.70 -29.88
C LEU A 457 17.33 -12.26 -28.47
N GLY A 458 18.48 -12.90 -28.27
CA GLY A 458 18.86 -13.50 -26.98
C GLY A 458 18.35 -14.93 -26.76
N GLY A 459 17.31 -15.38 -27.50
CA GLY A 459 16.85 -16.76 -27.48
C GLY A 459 16.17 -17.21 -26.18
N SER A 460 15.69 -16.26 -25.38
CA SER A 460 15.03 -16.53 -24.09
C SER A 460 13.74 -17.33 -24.27
N THR A 461 13.51 -18.27 -23.36
CA THR A 461 12.30 -19.10 -23.28
C THR A 461 11.45 -18.68 -22.10
N TYR A 462 10.15 -18.97 -22.15
CA TYR A 462 9.26 -18.81 -21.01
C TYR A 462 9.44 -19.97 -20.02
N ASP A 463 9.66 -19.67 -18.75
CA ASP A 463 9.98 -20.67 -17.70
C ASP A 463 8.77 -21.48 -17.20
N ASN A 464 7.55 -21.09 -17.56
CA ASN A 464 6.29 -21.68 -17.14
C ASN A 464 6.06 -21.67 -15.61
N PHE A 465 6.58 -20.66 -14.90
CA PHE A 465 6.41 -20.51 -13.45
C PHE A 465 4.94 -20.54 -13.00
N ASP A 466 4.05 -19.95 -13.80
CA ASP A 466 2.61 -19.78 -13.55
C ASP A 466 1.81 -21.09 -13.56
N THR A 467 2.36 -22.14 -14.18
CA THR A 467 1.75 -23.49 -14.22
C THR A 467 2.28 -24.40 -13.13
N ASN A 468 3.24 -23.93 -12.32
CA ASN A 468 3.80 -24.69 -11.22
C ASN A 468 3.06 -24.36 -9.91
N ALA A 469 2.21 -25.29 -9.46
CA ALA A 469 1.42 -25.14 -8.24
C ALA A 469 2.26 -24.96 -6.96
N SER A 470 3.54 -25.38 -6.92
CA SER A 470 4.40 -25.12 -5.77
C SER A 470 5.01 -23.72 -5.75
N LEU A 471 4.96 -23.02 -6.89
CA LEU A 471 5.46 -21.66 -7.05
C LEU A 471 4.32 -20.64 -7.05
N MET A 472 3.11 -21.01 -7.43
CA MET A 472 1.99 -20.06 -7.47
C MET A 472 1.23 -19.96 -6.16
N TYR A 473 0.88 -18.72 -5.79
CA TYR A 473 -0.05 -18.42 -4.70
C TYR A 473 -1.50 -18.68 -5.13
N SER A 474 -2.40 -18.76 -4.14
CA SER A 474 -3.83 -18.85 -4.41
C SER A 474 -4.40 -17.46 -4.70
N TYR A 475 -5.21 -17.37 -5.76
CA TYR A 475 -5.94 -16.16 -6.14
C TYR A 475 -7.13 -16.55 -7.03
N THR A 476 -8.03 -15.61 -7.28
CA THR A 476 -9.11 -15.74 -8.27
C THR A 476 -9.13 -14.44 -9.07
N PRO A 477 -8.77 -14.46 -10.37
CA PRO A 477 -8.85 -13.25 -11.18
C PRO A 477 -10.33 -12.91 -11.46
N ASP A 478 -10.72 -11.64 -11.35
CA ASP A 478 -11.99 -11.18 -11.91
C ASP A 478 -11.96 -11.30 -13.44
N ALA A 479 -13.14 -11.29 -14.07
CA ALA A 479 -13.22 -11.19 -15.52
C ALA A 479 -12.61 -9.86 -15.99
N ALA A 480 -11.84 -9.90 -17.07
CA ALA A 480 -11.14 -8.72 -17.57
C ALA A 480 -12.09 -7.55 -17.86
N ASP A 481 -13.29 -7.79 -18.40
CA ASP A 481 -14.29 -6.73 -18.65
C ASP A 481 -14.81 -6.05 -17.37
N ASP A 482 -14.72 -6.69 -16.20
CA ASP A 482 -15.14 -6.13 -14.91
C ASP A 482 -14.03 -5.29 -14.25
N VAL A 483 -12.77 -5.47 -14.67
CA VAL A 483 -11.59 -4.82 -14.08
C VAL A 483 -11.73 -3.30 -13.94
N PRO A 484 -12.20 -2.53 -14.94
CA PRO A 484 -12.38 -1.09 -14.77
C PRO A 484 -13.30 -0.74 -13.60
N GLY A 485 -14.41 -1.48 -13.44
CA GLY A 485 -15.36 -1.27 -12.34
C GLY A 485 -14.80 -1.69 -10.97
N VAL A 486 -13.96 -2.71 -10.92
CA VAL A 486 -13.26 -3.14 -9.69
C VAL A 486 -12.20 -2.10 -9.30
N VAL A 487 -11.35 -1.71 -10.25
CA VAL A 487 -10.19 -0.85 -10.02
C VAL A 487 -10.58 0.61 -9.75
N THR A 488 -11.64 1.12 -10.39
CA THR A 488 -12.15 2.49 -10.16
C THR A 488 -13.31 2.55 -9.17
N GLY A 489 -13.82 1.39 -8.73
CA GLY A 489 -14.93 1.31 -7.80
C GLY A 489 -14.51 1.63 -6.36
N GLN A 490 -15.50 1.68 -5.46
CA GLN A 490 -15.32 2.12 -4.08
C GLN A 490 -14.09 1.52 -3.38
N TYR A 491 -13.77 0.23 -3.59
CA TYR A 491 -12.65 -0.47 -2.93
C TYR A 491 -11.45 -0.68 -3.87
N GLY A 492 -11.30 0.20 -4.86
CA GLY A 492 -10.35 0.07 -5.95
C GLY A 492 -8.96 0.59 -5.63
N ALA A 493 -8.25 0.99 -6.68
CA ALA A 493 -6.87 1.46 -6.62
C ALA A 493 -6.73 2.85 -5.97
N GLY A 494 -5.53 3.10 -5.47
CA GLY A 494 -5.17 4.35 -4.79
C GLY A 494 -5.52 4.31 -3.30
N ARG A 495 -5.44 5.47 -2.66
CA ARG A 495 -5.80 5.64 -1.24
C ARG A 495 -7.28 5.30 -1.00
N MET A 496 -7.61 5.06 0.27
CA MET A 496 -8.97 5.00 0.79
C MET A 496 -9.81 6.14 0.21
N GLN A 497 -11.03 5.81 -0.23
CA GLN A 497 -11.97 6.74 -0.87
C GLN A 497 -11.39 7.42 -2.14
N HIS A 498 -10.41 6.81 -2.81
CA HIS A 498 -9.62 7.38 -3.92
C HIS A 498 -8.83 8.64 -3.54
N GLY A 499 -8.57 8.81 -2.24
CA GLY A 499 -7.91 10.00 -1.72
C GLY A 499 -8.79 11.25 -1.76
N ASP A 500 -8.23 12.36 -1.31
CA ASP A 500 -8.84 13.70 -1.34
C ASP A 500 -8.35 14.56 -2.52
N PHE A 501 -7.51 13.98 -3.39
CA PHE A 501 -7.01 14.63 -4.60
C PHE A 501 -7.83 14.18 -5.80
N GLU A 502 -8.57 15.10 -6.41
CA GLU A 502 -9.34 14.81 -7.62
C GLU A 502 -8.69 15.44 -8.86
N PHE A 503 -8.63 14.73 -9.97
CA PHE A 503 -8.26 15.30 -11.27
C PHE A 503 -8.98 14.52 -12.37
N ALA A 504 -9.48 15.23 -13.37
CA ALA A 504 -10.16 14.62 -14.51
C ALA A 504 -9.29 14.82 -15.75
N PHE A 505 -8.83 13.73 -16.33
CA PHE A 505 -8.16 13.74 -17.63
C PHE A 505 -9.15 14.04 -18.75
N ASN A 506 -8.66 14.71 -19.79
CA ASN A 506 -9.38 14.87 -21.03
C ASN A 506 -8.90 13.79 -22.01
N ASN A 507 -9.57 12.64 -22.05
CA ASN A 507 -9.15 11.49 -22.87
C ASN A 507 -8.93 11.83 -24.35
N ALA A 508 -9.61 12.85 -24.90
CA ALA A 508 -9.42 13.30 -26.27
C ALA A 508 -8.01 13.87 -26.54
N THR A 509 -7.34 14.40 -25.52
CA THR A 509 -5.99 14.96 -25.60
C THR A 509 -4.96 14.14 -24.83
N ASP A 510 -5.35 13.60 -23.68
CA ASP A 510 -4.43 13.05 -22.69
C ASP A 510 -4.09 11.59 -22.99
N ASP A 511 -4.99 10.79 -23.59
CA ASP A 511 -4.77 9.36 -23.86
C ASP A 511 -3.51 9.07 -24.70
N SER A 512 -3.13 10.01 -25.57
CA SER A 512 -1.97 9.87 -26.47
C SER A 512 -0.79 10.77 -26.08
N SER A 513 -0.97 11.63 -25.07
CA SER A 513 0.04 12.56 -24.63
C SER A 513 1.02 11.87 -23.69
N TYR A 514 2.30 12.12 -23.90
CA TYR A 514 3.36 11.81 -22.93
C TYR A 514 4.11 13.07 -22.50
N ASP A 515 3.54 14.24 -22.82
CA ASP A 515 3.99 15.52 -22.29
C ASP A 515 3.48 15.70 -20.86
N ILE A 516 4.08 16.63 -20.12
CA ILE A 516 3.59 17.02 -18.80
C ILE A 516 2.18 17.60 -18.91
N ASN A 517 1.21 17.00 -18.22
CA ASN A 517 -0.09 17.61 -17.99
C ASN A 517 0.09 18.76 -16.98
N THR A 518 0.05 20.00 -17.49
CA THR A 518 0.31 21.20 -16.69
C THR A 518 -0.75 21.40 -15.61
N GLY A 519 -2.01 21.05 -15.88
CA GLY A 519 -3.10 21.12 -14.90
C GLY A 519 -2.88 20.18 -13.72
N LEU A 520 -2.55 18.92 -14.01
CA LEU A 520 -2.22 17.92 -12.99
C LEU A 520 -1.01 18.36 -12.16
N LYS A 521 0.10 18.74 -12.82
CA LYS A 521 1.33 19.19 -12.15
C LYS A 521 1.08 20.38 -11.24
N THR A 522 0.37 21.40 -11.72
CA THR A 522 0.04 22.58 -10.91
C THR A 522 -0.86 22.23 -9.73
N LYS A 523 -1.86 21.35 -9.91
CA LYS A 523 -2.74 20.94 -8.81
C LYS A 523 -1.98 20.13 -7.76
N MET A 524 -1.15 19.17 -8.19
CA MET A 524 -0.30 18.35 -7.33
C MET A 524 0.66 19.22 -6.49
N LEU A 525 1.43 20.12 -7.11
CA LEU A 525 2.40 20.97 -6.40
C LEU A 525 1.75 21.94 -5.39
N ASN A 526 0.48 22.29 -5.61
CA ASN A 526 -0.28 23.16 -4.72
C ASN A 526 -1.15 22.39 -3.71
N TYR A 527 -1.11 21.06 -3.72
CA TYR A 527 -1.88 20.24 -2.80
C TYR A 527 -1.55 20.59 -1.34
N LYS A 528 -2.59 20.59 -0.52
CA LYS A 528 -2.52 20.73 0.93
C LYS A 528 -3.54 19.78 1.52
N SER A 529 -3.10 18.94 2.46
CA SER A 529 -4.04 18.19 3.29
C SER A 529 -4.92 19.18 4.07
N SER A 530 -6.19 18.82 4.22
CA SER A 530 -7.18 19.58 4.98
C SER A 530 -7.13 19.30 6.49
N PHE A 531 -6.23 18.41 6.92
CA PHE A 531 -5.93 18.14 8.33
C PHE A 531 -5.48 19.42 9.05
N VAL A 532 -6.16 19.74 10.15
CA VAL A 532 -5.88 20.90 11.00
C VAL A 532 -5.12 20.50 12.26
N GLY A 533 -5.48 19.37 12.88
CA GLY A 533 -4.84 18.93 14.12
C GLY A 533 -5.51 17.70 14.73
N ILE A 534 -4.91 17.18 15.81
CA ILE A 534 -5.47 16.07 16.60
C ILE A 534 -6.40 16.66 17.67
N ILE A 535 -7.57 16.07 17.82
CA ILE A 535 -8.59 16.45 18.83
C ILE A 535 -9.08 15.24 19.63
N GLY A 536 -8.42 14.09 19.50
CA GLY A 536 -8.53 13.00 20.45
C GLY A 536 -7.64 13.24 21.66
N ASP A 537 -8.01 12.64 22.79
CA ASP A 537 -7.21 12.69 24.00
C ASP A 537 -6.13 11.58 24.00
N ASP A 538 -4.87 11.97 24.20
CA ASP A 538 -3.67 11.13 24.16
C ASP A 538 -3.49 10.26 25.44
N THR A 539 -4.43 10.26 26.38
CA THR A 539 -4.40 9.42 27.61
C THR A 539 -4.49 7.90 27.36
N VAL A 540 -4.35 7.45 26.12
CA VAL A 540 -4.44 6.03 25.77
C VAL A 540 -3.24 5.27 26.31
N VAL A 541 -3.48 4.36 27.26
CA VAL A 541 -2.45 3.54 27.94
C VAL A 541 -2.00 2.34 27.08
N VAL A 542 -2.78 1.99 26.04
CA VAL A 542 -2.48 0.90 25.10
C VAL A 542 -2.97 1.30 23.71
N PRO A 543 -2.08 1.56 22.72
CA PRO A 543 -2.49 1.82 21.34
C PRO A 543 -3.41 0.70 20.85
N THR A 544 -4.29 0.95 19.89
CA THR A 544 -5.24 0.03 19.22
C THR A 544 -4.69 -1.32 18.72
N GLY A 545 -3.42 -1.65 18.98
CA GLY A 545 -2.94 -3.02 19.12
C GLY A 545 -3.60 -3.72 20.32
N ILE A 546 -4.75 -4.33 20.07
CA ILE A 546 -5.39 -5.42 20.83
C ILE A 546 -4.63 -5.81 22.10
N THR A 547 -5.00 -5.24 23.25
CA THR A 547 -5.08 -6.09 24.45
C THR A 547 -6.31 -6.94 24.25
N ALA A 548 -6.11 -8.10 23.62
CA ALA A 548 -6.83 -9.25 24.10
C ALA A 548 -6.51 -9.27 25.60
N PRO A 549 -7.48 -9.49 26.49
CA PRO A 549 -7.14 -9.86 27.84
C PRO A 549 -6.04 -10.91 27.71
N VAL A 550 -4.98 -10.80 28.49
CA VAL A 550 -4.21 -11.98 28.83
C VAL A 550 -5.20 -12.85 29.60
N TYR A 551 -6.11 -13.51 28.87
CA TYR A 551 -6.35 -14.88 29.15
C TYR A 551 -4.95 -15.46 28.98
N ASN A 552 -4.30 -15.68 30.13
CA ASN A 552 -3.71 -16.99 30.30
C ASN A 552 -4.76 -17.91 29.67
N GLU A 553 -4.51 -18.42 28.47
CA GLU A 553 -5.02 -19.73 28.19
C GLU A 553 -4.50 -20.52 29.38
N VAL A 554 -5.38 -20.69 30.37
CA VAL A 554 -5.50 -21.99 31.00
C VAL A 554 -5.84 -22.85 29.80
N GLN A 555 -4.78 -23.28 29.11
CA GLN A 555 -4.82 -24.32 28.12
C GLN A 555 -5.50 -25.42 28.89
N ALA A 556 -6.80 -25.64 28.64
CA ALA A 556 -7.54 -26.62 29.38
C ALA A 556 -6.71 -27.89 29.30
N ASP A 557 -6.25 -28.34 30.46
CA ASP A 557 -5.26 -29.39 30.60
C ASP A 557 -5.70 -30.56 29.70
N GLY A 558 -4.95 -30.78 28.61
CA GLY A 558 -5.28 -31.83 27.65
C GLY A 558 -5.19 -33.20 28.35
N PRO A 559 -5.66 -34.29 27.71
CA PRO A 559 -5.52 -35.62 28.30
C PRO A 559 -4.07 -35.88 28.70
N ILE A 560 -3.86 -36.36 29.93
CA ILE A 560 -2.54 -36.78 30.40
C ILE A 560 -2.25 -38.15 29.79
N TYR A 561 -1.08 -38.34 29.21
CA TYR A 561 -0.64 -39.61 28.65
C TYR A 561 0.51 -40.21 29.46
N ASP A 562 0.54 -41.53 29.60
CA ASP A 562 1.77 -42.23 30.00
C ASP A 562 2.82 -42.18 28.86
N LEU A 563 4.05 -42.61 29.14
CA LEU A 563 5.12 -42.64 28.12
C LEU A 563 4.87 -43.63 26.97
N SER A 564 3.82 -44.45 27.06
CA SER A 564 3.36 -45.35 25.97
C SER A 564 2.25 -44.73 25.12
N GLY A 565 1.81 -43.50 25.43
CA GLY A 565 0.78 -42.78 24.68
C GLY A 565 -0.66 -43.13 25.09
N ARG A 566 -0.88 -43.74 26.27
CA ARG A 566 -2.24 -44.05 26.77
C ARG A 566 -2.74 -42.95 27.68
N VAL A 567 -4.01 -42.58 27.55
CA VAL A 567 -4.66 -41.58 28.42
C VAL A 567 -4.77 -42.10 29.86
N VAL A 568 -4.30 -41.29 30.82
CA VAL A 568 -4.30 -41.55 32.26
C VAL A 568 -5.24 -40.56 32.93
N ARG A 569 -6.30 -41.05 33.57
CA ARG A 569 -7.31 -40.19 34.23
C ARG A 569 -6.95 -39.78 35.67
N ASN A 570 -6.16 -40.61 36.37
CA ASN A 570 -5.73 -40.39 37.76
C ASN A 570 -4.23 -40.69 37.90
N PRO A 571 -3.35 -39.82 37.39
CA PRO A 571 -1.92 -40.07 37.35
C PRO A 571 -1.34 -40.09 38.77
N GLN A 572 -0.56 -41.13 39.08
CA GLN A 572 0.19 -41.29 40.34
C GLN A 572 1.59 -40.70 40.19
N ARG A 573 2.40 -40.68 41.25
CA ARG A 573 3.81 -40.25 41.19
C ARG A 573 4.55 -40.89 40.00
N GLY A 574 5.07 -40.09 39.08
CA GLY A 574 5.63 -40.57 37.81
C GLY A 574 5.82 -39.50 36.74
N ILE A 575 6.28 -39.90 35.55
CA ILE A 575 6.52 -39.02 34.39
C ILE A 575 5.40 -39.21 33.36
N TYR A 576 4.80 -38.12 32.90
CA TYR A 576 3.68 -38.12 31.96
C TYR A 576 3.88 -37.09 30.86
N ILE A 577 3.03 -37.14 29.83
CA ILE A 577 3.01 -36.19 28.72
C ILE A 577 1.64 -35.50 28.70
N GLN A 578 1.62 -34.18 28.66
CA GLN A 578 0.41 -33.38 28.49
C GLN A 578 0.73 -32.20 27.57
N ASN A 579 -0.14 -31.93 26.60
CA ASN A 579 0.07 -30.89 25.58
C ASN A 579 1.45 -30.99 24.89
N GLY A 580 1.92 -32.22 24.63
CA GLY A 580 3.20 -32.49 23.98
C GLY A 580 4.45 -32.27 24.83
N LYS A 581 4.31 -31.94 26.12
CA LYS A 581 5.42 -31.72 27.07
C LYS A 581 5.46 -32.79 28.15
N LYS A 582 6.68 -33.23 28.52
CA LYS A 582 6.88 -34.13 29.67
C LYS A 582 6.77 -33.36 30.98
N PHE A 583 6.08 -33.91 31.96
CA PHE A 583 6.00 -33.37 33.32
C PHE A 583 6.08 -34.51 34.36
N ILE A 584 6.40 -34.16 35.60
CA ILE A 584 6.60 -35.10 36.71
C ILE A 584 5.57 -34.80 37.78
N ILE A 585 4.80 -35.80 38.19
CA ILE A 585 4.00 -35.75 39.41
C ILE A 585 4.87 -36.29 40.54
N GLN A 586 5.16 -35.42 41.52
CA GLN A 586 6.08 -35.71 42.62
C GLN A 586 5.44 -36.49 43.77
#